data_AF-A0A084AGV6-F1
#
_entry.id   AF-A0A084AGV6-F1
#
_cell.length_a   1.000
_cell.length_b   1.000
_cell.length_c   1.000
_cell.angle_alpha   90.00
_cell.angle_beta   90.00
_cell.angle_gamma   90.00
#
_symmetry.space_group_name_H-M   'P 1'
#
loop_
_entity.id
_entity.type
_entity.pdbx_description
1 polymer ?
#
loop_
_entity_poly.entity_id
_entity_poly.type
_entity_poly.pdbx_seq_one_letter_code
_entity_poly.pdbx_strand_id
1 'polypeptide(L)'
;MERSNDSIKQQITANSQRSVTDDELAQPHVNRNVLVGEKTLPSDREANRLDLNVSNLNSGFPEGGFKAWLCVFGGWCAMFGTYGFVNTLGAVLAYYTKGPFASYSPSTVSWLITVQIFLQSGSSIFWGRLYDLYGPRWLMLGGTVLYIFGLMMTSLATEYYQVLLAQSILSSLGSGAIFNVSLSSATTWFLKRRAAALGILVSGSSLGGVLFPILFNHLLPWVGFPWTLRIMTFIIATLCGVACFTVKSRFKPRPRSLRAKDYLLPLTEPAFLYTTIAGFLFLWGMFLPMNYITLQAQEVGVSPQLAQYLLAILNGAG
;
A
#
# COMPACT_ATOMS: atom_id res chain seq x y z
N MET A 1 77.70 48.18 28.86
CA MET A 1 76.78 48.02 27.70
C MET A 1 75.96 46.73 27.85
N GLU A 2 75.43 46.46 29.06
CA GLU A 2 74.81 45.16 29.39
C GLU A 2 73.68 45.29 30.43
N ARG A 3 73.13 46.50 30.62
CA ARG A 3 71.91 46.79 31.41
C ARG A 3 70.82 47.51 30.61
N SER A 4 70.96 47.55 29.28
CA SER A 4 70.04 48.27 28.37
C SER A 4 69.08 47.35 27.61
N ASN A 5 69.19 46.02 27.74
CA ASN A 5 68.32 45.05 27.06
C ASN A 5 67.22 44.44 27.94
N ASP A 6 67.25 44.66 29.26
CA ASP A 6 66.17 44.20 30.17
C ASP A 6 65.03 45.22 30.31
N SER A 7 65.29 46.50 30.06
CA SER A 7 64.27 47.57 30.09
C SER A 7 63.30 47.55 28.89
N ILE A 8 63.71 46.95 27.77
CA ILE A 8 62.91 46.83 26.54
C ILE A 8 61.96 45.62 26.60
N LYS A 9 62.36 44.53 27.29
CA LYS A 9 61.51 43.34 27.45
C LYS A 9 60.37 43.52 28.46
N GLN A 10 60.48 44.45 29.42
CA GLN A 10 59.37 44.80 30.32
C GLN A 10 58.35 45.79 29.72
N GLN A 11 58.75 46.65 28.77
CA GLN A 11 57.81 47.59 28.10
C GLN A 11 56.90 46.92 27.05
N ILE A 12 57.33 45.82 26.42
CA ILE A 12 56.50 45.09 25.45
C ILE A 12 55.45 44.21 26.15
N THR A 13 55.75 43.70 27.34
CA THR A 13 54.83 42.82 28.10
C THR A 13 53.72 43.62 28.79
N ALA A 14 53.93 44.90 29.12
CA ALA A 14 52.90 45.76 29.73
C ALA A 14 51.95 46.45 28.73
N ASN A 15 52.37 46.64 27.46
CA ASN A 15 51.52 47.26 26.42
C ASN A 15 50.55 46.28 25.74
N SER A 16 50.79 44.95 25.83
CA SER A 16 49.87 43.95 25.29
C SER A 16 48.65 43.67 26.19
N GLN A 17 48.64 44.18 27.42
CA GLN A 17 47.57 43.96 28.40
C GLN A 17 46.68 45.19 28.66
N ARG A 18 46.92 46.33 28.00
CA ARG A 18 46.17 47.59 28.22
C ARG A 18 45.28 48.05 27.07
N SER A 19 45.24 47.35 25.94
CA SER A 19 44.37 47.71 24.80
C SER A 19 43.08 46.88 24.72
N VAL A 20 42.73 46.14 25.78
CA VAL A 20 41.52 45.30 25.84
C VAL A 20 40.76 45.61 27.12
N THR A 21 40.45 46.88 27.35
CA THR A 21 39.35 47.30 28.21
C THR A 21 39.02 48.74 27.84
N ASP A 22 37.74 48.97 27.58
CA ASP A 22 37.07 50.27 27.57
C ASP A 22 37.25 51.11 26.31
N ASP A 23 36.48 50.80 25.27
CA ASP A 23 35.61 51.82 24.67
C ASP A 23 34.42 51.19 23.92
N GLU A 24 33.27 51.81 24.16
CA GLU A 24 31.90 51.38 23.95
C GLU A 24 31.39 51.50 22.49
N LEU A 25 30.37 50.67 22.20
CA LEU A 25 29.21 50.94 21.31
C LEU A 25 29.39 51.01 19.78
N ALA A 26 28.98 49.93 19.07
CA ALA A 26 27.83 49.89 18.12
C ALA A 26 27.95 48.86 16.95
N GLN A 27 27.13 47.79 17.01
CA GLN A 27 26.54 46.96 15.91
C GLN A 27 27.43 46.11 14.95
N PRO A 28 26.88 45.05 14.29
CA PRO A 28 26.06 43.93 14.77
C PRO A 28 26.84 42.59 14.75
N HIS A 29 26.45 41.65 15.61
CA HIS A 29 27.11 40.36 15.81
C HIS A 29 27.05 39.42 14.59
N VAL A 30 28.18 39.22 13.90
CA VAL A 30 28.37 38.09 12.98
C VAL A 30 28.97 36.94 13.78
N ASN A 31 28.11 35.98 14.13
CA ASN A 31 28.50 34.77 14.86
C ASN A 31 29.31 33.85 13.93
N ARG A 32 30.60 33.68 14.22
CA ARG A 32 31.58 32.96 13.39
C ARG A 32 31.64 31.44 13.65
N ASN A 33 30.55 30.86 14.17
CA ASN A 33 30.44 29.43 14.48
C ASN A 33 29.55 28.64 13.48
N VAL A 34 29.39 29.12 12.25
CA VAL A 34 28.45 28.54 11.24
C VAL A 34 29.10 27.48 10.32
N LEU A 35 30.33 27.03 10.56
CA LEU A 35 30.95 26.00 9.71
C LEU A 35 31.43 24.83 10.57
N VAL A 36 30.99 23.63 10.17
CA VAL A 36 31.10 22.32 10.85
C VAL A 36 29.94 22.01 11.81
N GLY A 37 28.81 21.60 11.22
CA GLY A 37 27.78 20.85 11.96
C GLY A 37 28.28 19.46 12.29
N GLU A 38 28.98 19.32 13.41
CA GLU A 38 29.29 18.03 14.02
C GLU A 38 27.98 17.40 14.48
N LYS A 39 27.58 16.32 13.80
CA LYS A 39 26.42 15.52 14.17
C LYS A 39 26.81 14.76 15.45
N THR A 40 26.58 15.38 16.60
CA THR A 40 26.84 14.78 17.91
C THR A 40 26.15 13.42 17.97
N LEU A 41 26.96 12.36 18.12
CA LEU A 41 26.46 11.01 18.35
C LEU A 41 25.59 11.05 19.62
N PRO A 42 24.42 10.40 19.63
CA PRO A 42 23.55 10.38 20.79
C PRO A 42 24.34 9.88 22.00
N SER A 43 24.21 10.55 23.15
CA SER A 43 24.92 10.11 24.36
C SER A 43 24.57 8.66 24.67
N ASP A 44 25.48 7.88 25.27
CA ASP A 44 25.24 6.47 25.58
C ASP A 44 23.95 6.24 26.38
N ARG A 45 23.49 7.24 27.13
CA ARG A 45 22.22 7.23 27.85
C ARG A 45 21.00 7.42 26.93
N GLU A 46 21.10 8.26 25.91
CA GLU A 46 20.05 8.44 24.91
C GLU A 46 20.00 7.28 23.91
N ALA A 47 21.15 6.77 23.48
CA ALA A 47 21.24 5.56 22.67
C ALA A 47 20.64 4.36 23.42
N ASN A 48 21.03 4.13 24.69
CA ASN A 48 20.42 3.07 25.51
C ASN A 48 18.91 3.31 25.74
N ARG A 49 18.44 4.54 25.91
CA ARG A 49 17.00 4.83 26.03
C ARG A 49 16.23 4.56 24.74
N LEU A 50 16.81 4.88 23.59
CA LEU A 50 16.24 4.58 22.27
C LEU A 50 16.19 3.06 22.06
N ASP A 51 17.27 2.35 22.37
CA ASP A 51 17.34 0.88 22.26
C ASP A 51 16.38 0.18 23.23
N LEU A 52 16.24 0.69 24.46
CA LEU A 52 15.26 0.21 25.44
C LEU A 52 13.82 0.46 24.97
N ASN A 53 13.54 1.59 24.31
CA ASN A 53 12.21 1.87 23.77
C ASN A 53 11.90 1.02 22.53
N VAL A 54 12.87 0.82 21.64
CA VAL A 54 12.73 -0.03 20.45
C VAL A 54 12.58 -1.50 20.84
N SER A 55 13.36 -1.98 21.82
CA SER A 55 13.21 -3.34 22.35
C SER A 55 11.89 -3.55 23.08
N ASN A 56 11.38 -2.57 23.83
CA ASN A 56 10.04 -2.62 24.45
C ASN A 56 8.90 -2.55 23.43
N LEU A 57 9.06 -1.78 22.34
CA LEU A 57 8.11 -1.80 21.21
C LEU A 57 8.10 -3.18 20.54
N ASN A 58 9.28 -3.79 20.39
CA ASN A 58 9.44 -5.12 19.79
C ASN A 58 8.92 -6.26 20.68
N SER A 59 9.05 -6.17 22.01
CA SER A 59 8.53 -7.17 22.96
C SER A 59 7.01 -7.12 23.11
N GLY A 60 6.38 -6.03 22.65
CA GLY A 60 4.94 -5.86 22.66
C GLY A 60 4.21 -6.73 21.63
N PHE A 61 4.80 -7.12 20.50
CA PHE A 61 4.09 -7.86 19.44
C PHE A 61 3.92 -9.35 19.80
N PRO A 62 2.70 -9.92 19.66
CA PRO A 62 2.47 -11.32 19.98
C PRO A 62 3.18 -12.29 19.01
N GLU A 63 3.61 -11.81 17.83
CA GLU A 63 4.33 -12.59 16.81
C GLU A 63 3.64 -13.93 16.44
N GLY A 64 2.32 -13.98 16.59
CA GLY A 64 1.51 -15.18 16.42
C GLY A 64 0.36 -15.29 17.41
N GLY A 65 -0.03 -16.54 17.71
CA GLY A 65 -1.21 -16.87 18.50
C GLY A 65 -2.47 -17.02 17.66
N PHE A 66 -3.48 -17.71 18.21
CA PHE A 66 -4.71 -18.06 17.49
C PHE A 66 -5.40 -16.84 16.86
N LYS A 67 -5.52 -15.73 17.61
CA LYS A 67 -6.16 -14.49 17.11
C LYS A 67 -5.40 -13.84 15.95
N ALA A 68 -4.06 -13.86 15.99
CA ALA A 68 -3.24 -13.27 14.93
C ALA A 68 -3.32 -14.09 13.64
N TRP A 69 -3.20 -15.42 13.75
CA TRP A 69 -3.34 -16.32 12.60
C TRP A 69 -4.76 -16.36 12.04
N LEU A 70 -5.77 -16.25 12.90
CA LEU A 70 -7.15 -16.11 12.48
C LEU A 70 -7.37 -14.80 11.71
N CYS A 71 -6.74 -13.70 12.12
CA CYS A 71 -6.76 -12.44 11.37
C CYS A 71 -6.08 -12.58 9.99
N VAL A 72 -4.94 -13.30 9.91
CA VAL A 72 -4.26 -13.59 8.63
C VAL A 72 -5.15 -14.45 7.73
N PHE A 73 -5.77 -15.49 8.26
CA PHE A 73 -6.71 -16.34 7.52
C PHE A 73 -7.94 -15.55 7.03
N GLY A 74 -8.48 -14.66 7.86
CA GLY A 74 -9.54 -13.74 7.45
C GLY A 74 -9.15 -12.84 6.29
N GLY A 75 -7.96 -12.24 6.40
CA GLY A 75 -7.39 -11.43 5.32
C GLY A 75 -7.13 -12.26 4.05
N TRP A 76 -6.71 -13.51 4.20
CA TRP A 76 -6.53 -14.45 3.10
C TRP A 76 -7.84 -14.73 2.35
N CYS A 77 -8.93 -15.03 3.07
CA CYS A 77 -10.26 -15.19 2.49
C CYS A 77 -10.71 -13.92 1.75
N ALA A 78 -10.46 -12.74 2.34
CA ALA A 78 -10.74 -11.47 1.70
C ALA A 78 -9.92 -11.27 0.41
N MET A 79 -8.63 -11.59 0.40
CA MET A 79 -7.76 -11.48 -0.78
C MET A 79 -8.17 -12.45 -1.88
N PHE A 80 -8.54 -13.67 -1.49
CA PHE A 80 -9.11 -14.66 -2.39
C PHE A 80 -10.33 -14.09 -3.11
N GLY A 81 -11.32 -13.59 -2.38
CA GLY A 81 -12.56 -13.08 -2.98
C GLY A 81 -12.39 -11.81 -3.79
N THR A 82 -11.54 -10.88 -3.35
CA THR A 82 -11.37 -9.56 -3.97
C THR A 82 -10.37 -9.59 -5.14
N TYR A 83 -9.09 -9.79 -4.85
CA TYR A 83 -8.04 -9.82 -5.88
C TYR A 83 -8.10 -11.10 -6.73
N GLY A 84 -8.63 -12.21 -6.21
CA GLY A 84 -8.91 -13.38 -7.06
C GLY A 84 -9.92 -13.06 -8.17
N PHE A 85 -10.97 -12.29 -7.87
CA PHE A 85 -11.93 -11.85 -8.89
C PHE A 85 -11.29 -10.91 -9.93
N VAL A 86 -10.36 -10.04 -9.54
CA VAL A 86 -9.65 -9.13 -10.47
C VAL A 86 -8.97 -9.89 -11.60
N ASN A 87 -8.42 -11.08 -11.32
CA ASN A 87 -7.81 -11.93 -12.35
C ASN A 87 -8.81 -12.44 -13.39
N THR A 88 -10.11 -12.39 -13.10
CA THR A 88 -11.18 -12.78 -14.03
C THR A 88 -11.59 -11.63 -14.95
N LEU A 89 -11.15 -10.40 -14.69
CA LEU A 89 -11.54 -9.23 -15.47
C LEU A 89 -11.15 -9.33 -16.94
N GLY A 90 -10.06 -10.04 -17.29
CA GLY A 90 -9.71 -10.30 -18.69
C GLY A 90 -10.77 -11.11 -19.43
N ALA A 91 -11.32 -12.15 -18.79
CA ALA A 91 -12.41 -12.96 -19.36
C ALA A 91 -13.72 -12.16 -19.43
N VAL A 92 -14.00 -11.35 -18.40
CA VAL A 92 -15.15 -10.44 -18.37
C VAL A 92 -15.05 -9.38 -19.47
N LEU A 93 -13.85 -8.85 -19.75
CA LEU A 93 -13.61 -7.91 -20.86
C LEU A 93 -13.95 -8.56 -22.19
N ALA A 94 -13.46 -9.78 -22.41
CA ALA A 94 -13.70 -10.51 -23.64
C ALA A 94 -15.19 -10.76 -23.85
N TYR A 95 -15.92 -11.08 -22.77
CA TYR A 95 -17.38 -11.18 -22.79
C TYR A 95 -18.04 -9.84 -23.17
N TYR A 96 -17.65 -8.74 -22.54
CA TYR A 96 -18.20 -7.41 -22.82
C TYR A 96 -17.97 -6.96 -24.27
N THR A 97 -16.74 -7.11 -24.78
CA THR A 97 -16.36 -6.69 -26.12
C THR A 97 -17.01 -7.55 -27.21
N LYS A 98 -17.27 -8.84 -26.96
CA LYS A 98 -17.91 -9.73 -27.94
C LYS A 98 -19.42 -9.85 -27.80
N GLY A 99 -19.97 -9.46 -26.66
CA GLY A 99 -21.38 -9.61 -26.32
C GLY A 99 -22.08 -8.25 -26.19
N PRO A 100 -22.48 -7.85 -24.98
CA PRO A 100 -23.42 -6.74 -24.77
C PRO A 100 -22.89 -5.38 -25.25
N PHE A 101 -21.57 -5.18 -25.32
CA PHE A 101 -20.97 -3.89 -25.68
C PHE A 101 -20.16 -3.96 -26.98
N ALA A 102 -20.46 -4.91 -27.88
CA ALA A 102 -19.74 -5.07 -29.15
C ALA A 102 -19.84 -3.86 -30.10
N SER A 103 -20.84 -2.98 -29.91
CA SER A 103 -20.98 -1.72 -30.64
C SER A 103 -20.01 -0.62 -30.17
N TYR A 104 -19.46 -0.74 -28.95
CA TYR A 104 -18.48 0.20 -28.43
C TYR A 104 -17.08 -0.16 -28.92
N SER A 105 -16.21 0.86 -29.01
CA SER A 105 -14.81 0.61 -29.31
C SER A 105 -14.13 -0.21 -28.21
N PRO A 106 -13.18 -1.11 -28.52
CA PRO A 106 -12.46 -1.88 -27.51
C PRO A 106 -11.77 -1.01 -26.44
N SER A 107 -11.32 0.19 -26.80
CA SER A 107 -10.74 1.15 -25.86
C SER A 107 -11.78 1.77 -24.92
N THR A 108 -13.03 1.93 -25.36
CA THR A 108 -14.13 2.33 -24.48
C THR A 108 -14.43 1.24 -23.46
N VAL A 109 -14.55 -0.02 -23.89
CA VAL A 109 -14.87 -1.13 -22.98
C VAL A 109 -13.74 -1.37 -21.96
N SER A 110 -12.48 -1.19 -22.36
CA SER A 110 -11.34 -1.38 -21.45
C SER A 110 -11.31 -0.38 -20.27
N TRP A 111 -11.94 0.79 -20.39
CA TRP A 111 -12.09 1.73 -19.27
C TRP A 111 -12.80 1.11 -18.07
N LEU A 112 -13.72 0.17 -18.27
CA LEU A 112 -14.39 -0.53 -17.15
C LEU A 112 -13.37 -1.19 -16.23
N ILE A 113 -12.33 -1.82 -16.79
CA ILE A 113 -11.32 -2.55 -16.01
C ILE A 113 -10.26 -1.62 -15.48
N THR A 114 -9.84 -0.64 -16.29
CA THR A 114 -8.85 0.36 -15.86
C THR A 114 -9.36 1.17 -14.67
N VAL A 115 -10.61 1.65 -14.72
CA VAL A 115 -11.25 2.35 -13.60
C VAL A 115 -11.38 1.42 -12.40
N GLN A 116 -11.75 0.16 -12.61
CA GLN A 116 -11.88 -0.83 -11.54
C GLN A 116 -10.57 -0.99 -10.77
N ILE A 117 -9.46 -1.26 -11.46
CA ILE A 117 -8.13 -1.48 -10.85
C ILE A 117 -7.62 -0.19 -10.20
N PHE A 118 -7.81 0.96 -10.88
CA PHE A 118 -7.42 2.27 -10.38
C PHE A 118 -8.13 2.60 -9.07
N LEU A 119 -9.46 2.45 -9.00
CA LEU A 119 -10.20 2.75 -7.78
C LEU A 119 -9.94 1.72 -6.67
N GLN A 120 -9.80 0.44 -7.00
CA GLN A 120 -9.47 -0.59 -6.02
C GLN A 120 -8.14 -0.30 -5.32
N SER A 121 -7.11 0.07 -6.08
CA SER A 121 -5.78 0.35 -5.53
C SER A 121 -5.68 1.78 -4.97
N GLY A 122 -6.12 2.77 -5.74
CA GLY A 122 -6.00 4.20 -5.44
C GLY A 122 -6.87 4.65 -4.26
N SER A 123 -8.02 4.02 -4.03
CA SER A 123 -8.86 4.34 -2.87
C SER A 123 -8.21 3.99 -1.53
N SER A 124 -7.15 3.17 -1.53
CA SER A 124 -6.40 2.78 -0.32
C SER A 124 -5.84 3.97 0.45
N ILE A 125 -5.55 5.10 -0.22
CA ILE A 125 -5.09 6.33 0.44
C ILE A 125 -6.15 6.83 1.44
N PHE A 126 -7.42 6.81 1.03
CA PHE A 126 -8.54 7.22 1.87
C PHE A 126 -8.83 6.17 2.95
N TRP A 127 -8.85 4.89 2.55
CA TRP A 127 -9.18 3.80 3.48
C TRP A 127 -8.17 3.64 4.61
N GLY A 128 -6.87 3.89 4.38
CA GLY A 128 -5.85 3.83 5.43
C GLY A 128 -6.13 4.82 6.56
N ARG A 129 -6.54 6.05 6.23
CA ARG A 129 -6.91 7.04 7.26
C ARG A 129 -8.22 6.69 7.96
N LEU A 130 -9.22 6.22 7.22
CA LEU A 130 -10.46 5.77 7.84
C LEU A 130 -10.23 4.57 8.77
N TYR A 131 -9.30 3.67 8.41
CA TYR A 131 -8.88 2.54 9.24
C TYR A 131 -8.28 3.02 10.57
N ASP A 132 -7.38 4.01 10.54
CA ASP A 132 -6.76 4.55 11.76
C ASP A 132 -7.80 5.19 12.71
N LEU A 133 -8.86 5.76 12.15
CA LEU A 133 -9.89 6.50 12.88
C LEU A 133 -11.00 5.63 13.46
N TYR A 134 -11.56 4.74 12.64
CA TYR A 134 -12.73 3.93 12.98
C TYR A 134 -12.40 2.47 13.29
N GLY A 135 -11.16 2.06 13.02
CA GLY A 135 -10.72 0.69 13.14
C GLY A 135 -11.23 -0.22 12.02
N PRO A 136 -10.86 -1.50 12.06
CA PRO A 136 -11.12 -2.45 10.98
C PRO A 136 -12.58 -2.87 10.86
N ARG A 137 -13.32 -2.96 11.98
CA ARG A 137 -14.61 -3.67 12.02
C ARG A 137 -15.65 -3.03 11.10
N TRP A 138 -15.86 -1.73 11.24
CA TRP A 138 -16.87 -1.00 10.47
C TRP A 138 -16.46 -0.86 9.01
N LEU A 139 -15.16 -0.71 8.76
CA LEU A 139 -14.62 -0.54 7.43
C LEU A 139 -14.66 -1.86 6.63
N MET A 140 -14.37 -2.99 7.29
CA MET A 140 -14.52 -4.32 6.70
C MET A 140 -15.99 -4.62 6.36
N LEU A 141 -16.91 -4.34 7.29
CA LEU A 141 -18.34 -4.60 7.08
C LEU A 141 -18.90 -3.72 5.96
N GLY A 142 -18.63 -2.41 6.02
CA GLY A 142 -19.07 -1.46 5.01
C GLY A 142 -18.50 -1.76 3.63
N GLY A 143 -17.19 -2.06 3.56
CA GLY A 143 -16.52 -2.47 2.32
C GLY A 143 -17.11 -3.77 1.74
N THR A 144 -17.38 -4.76 2.59
CA THR A 144 -18.00 -6.04 2.19
C THR A 144 -19.38 -5.84 1.61
N VAL A 145 -20.24 -5.07 2.29
CA VAL A 145 -21.60 -4.78 1.79
C VAL A 145 -21.53 -4.02 0.46
N LEU A 146 -20.67 -3.00 0.37
CA LEU A 146 -20.51 -2.20 -0.85
C LEU A 146 -20.01 -3.05 -2.02
N TYR A 147 -19.04 -3.94 -1.77
CA TYR A 147 -18.45 -4.81 -2.77
C TYR A 147 -19.47 -5.81 -3.32
N ILE A 148 -20.14 -6.54 -2.42
CA ILE A 148 -21.18 -7.52 -2.78
C ILE A 148 -22.32 -6.84 -3.52
N PHE A 149 -22.78 -5.69 -3.02
CA PHE A 149 -23.86 -4.93 -3.65
C PHE A 149 -23.47 -4.48 -5.06
N GLY A 150 -22.27 -3.93 -5.26
CA GLY A 150 -21.78 -3.55 -6.59
C GLY A 150 -21.75 -4.70 -7.58
N LEU A 151 -21.26 -5.87 -7.17
CA LEU A 151 -21.25 -7.07 -8.03
C LEU A 151 -22.66 -7.61 -8.30
N MET A 152 -23.55 -7.61 -7.31
CA MET A 152 -24.94 -8.02 -7.51
C MET A 152 -25.68 -7.08 -8.46
N MET A 153 -25.47 -5.76 -8.35
CA MET A 153 -26.05 -4.79 -9.27
C MET A 153 -25.47 -4.92 -10.69
N THR A 154 -24.18 -5.25 -10.81
CA THR A 154 -23.56 -5.57 -12.10
C THR A 154 -24.24 -6.76 -12.78
N SER A 155 -24.73 -7.74 -12.01
CA SER A 155 -25.44 -8.90 -12.56
C SER A 155 -26.77 -8.54 -13.24
N LEU A 156 -27.31 -7.35 -12.94
CA LEU A 156 -28.57 -6.82 -13.50
C LEU A 156 -28.33 -5.77 -14.57
N ALA A 157 -27.07 -5.35 -14.78
CA ALA A 157 -26.74 -4.26 -15.68
C ALA A 157 -26.85 -4.70 -17.15
N THR A 158 -27.53 -3.87 -17.95
CA THR A 158 -27.67 -4.06 -19.40
C THR A 158 -26.89 -3.00 -20.18
N GLU A 159 -26.66 -1.84 -19.57
CA GLU A 159 -26.01 -0.69 -20.20
C GLU A 159 -24.58 -0.50 -19.71
N TYR A 160 -23.73 0.07 -20.57
CA TYR A 160 -22.31 0.34 -20.27
C TYR A 160 -22.13 1.16 -18.98
N TYR A 161 -22.90 2.25 -18.83
CA TYR A 161 -22.77 3.13 -17.66
C TYR A 161 -23.19 2.42 -16.36
N GLN A 162 -24.13 1.46 -16.42
CA GLN A 162 -24.58 0.70 -15.25
C GLN A 162 -23.45 -0.21 -14.76
N VAL A 163 -22.75 -0.88 -15.69
CA VAL A 163 -21.57 -1.69 -15.39
C VAL A 163 -20.44 -0.81 -14.84
N LEU A 164 -20.19 0.35 -15.44
CA LEU A 164 -19.17 1.30 -14.95
C LEU A 164 -19.45 1.73 -13.50
N LEU A 165 -20.68 2.12 -13.19
CA LEU A 165 -21.06 2.57 -11.84
C LEU A 165 -21.02 1.42 -10.82
N ALA A 166 -21.63 0.27 -11.16
CA ALA A 166 -21.79 -0.84 -10.22
C ALA A 166 -20.51 -1.66 -10.05
N GLN A 167 -19.85 -2.04 -11.15
CA GLN A 167 -18.65 -2.87 -11.12
C GLN A 167 -17.42 -2.01 -10.86
N SER A 168 -17.16 -1.02 -11.73
CA SER A 168 -15.86 -0.35 -11.73
C SER A 168 -15.69 0.67 -10.62
N ILE A 169 -16.79 1.30 -10.18
CA ILE A 169 -16.74 2.30 -9.12
C ILE A 169 -17.16 1.67 -7.78
N LEU A 170 -18.41 1.23 -7.67
CA LEU A 170 -18.98 0.81 -6.39
C LEU A 170 -18.30 -0.42 -5.83
N SER A 171 -18.15 -1.47 -6.64
CA SER A 171 -17.51 -2.71 -6.21
C SER A 171 -16.03 -2.49 -5.88
N SER A 172 -15.31 -1.68 -6.68
CA SER A 172 -13.89 -1.37 -6.45
C SER A 172 -13.62 -0.57 -5.19
N LEU A 173 -14.49 0.39 -4.84
CA LEU A 173 -14.37 1.11 -3.57
C LEU A 173 -14.54 0.16 -2.38
N GLY A 174 -15.49 -0.78 -2.48
CA GLY A 174 -15.70 -1.82 -1.48
C GLY A 174 -14.50 -2.77 -1.35
N SER A 175 -14.00 -3.29 -2.47
CA SER A 175 -12.84 -4.20 -2.49
C SER A 175 -11.56 -3.51 -2.01
N GLY A 176 -11.36 -2.23 -2.35
CA GLY A 176 -10.24 -1.41 -1.87
C GLY A 176 -10.26 -1.22 -0.35
N ALA A 177 -11.45 -1.02 0.25
CA ALA A 177 -11.60 -0.95 1.70
C ALA A 177 -11.24 -2.29 2.36
N ILE A 178 -11.77 -3.40 1.84
CA ILE A 178 -11.48 -4.76 2.32
C ILE A 178 -9.97 -5.05 2.27
N PHE A 179 -9.33 -4.70 1.15
CA PHE A 179 -7.89 -4.85 0.95
C PHE A 179 -7.09 -4.11 2.01
N ASN A 180 -7.36 -2.80 2.16
CA ASN A 180 -6.63 -1.96 3.10
C ASN A 180 -6.79 -2.47 4.55
N VAL A 181 -8.01 -2.82 4.95
CA VAL A 181 -8.30 -3.33 6.29
C VAL A 181 -7.58 -4.64 6.57
N SER A 182 -7.57 -5.56 5.61
CA SER A 182 -6.93 -6.87 5.74
C SER A 182 -5.42 -6.73 5.92
N LEU A 183 -4.77 -5.93 5.06
CA LEU A 183 -3.34 -5.69 5.10
C LEU A 183 -2.95 -4.97 6.40
N SER A 184 -3.61 -3.85 6.70
CA SER A 184 -3.31 -3.04 7.88
C SER A 184 -3.50 -3.86 9.17
N SER A 185 -4.56 -4.65 9.28
CA SER A 185 -4.81 -5.48 10.47
C SER A 185 -3.72 -6.51 10.70
N ALA A 186 -3.31 -7.24 9.66
CA ALA A 186 -2.25 -8.25 9.78
C ALA A 186 -0.93 -7.64 10.30
N THR A 187 -0.60 -6.42 9.86
CA THR A 187 0.63 -5.74 10.30
C THR A 187 0.61 -5.30 11.76
N THR A 188 -0.56 -5.21 12.41
CA THR A 188 -0.65 -4.90 13.84
C THR A 188 -0.30 -6.08 14.75
N TRP A 189 -0.29 -7.31 14.21
CA TRP A 189 -0.02 -8.53 14.99
C TRP A 189 1.43 -9.01 14.89
N PHE A 190 2.10 -8.71 13.78
CA PHE A 190 3.44 -9.22 13.46
C PHE A 190 4.40 -8.07 13.14
N LEU A 191 5.59 -8.10 13.75
CA LEU A 191 6.68 -7.18 13.43
C LEU A 191 7.85 -7.92 12.80
N LYS A 192 8.39 -8.95 13.46
CA LYS A 192 9.49 -9.79 12.94
C LYS A 192 9.02 -10.71 11.81
N ARG A 193 7.86 -11.35 11.96
CA ARG A 193 7.28 -12.26 10.94
C ARG A 193 6.30 -11.57 9.99
N ARG A 194 6.35 -10.24 9.91
CA ARG A 194 5.40 -9.43 9.14
C ARG A 194 5.37 -9.81 7.67
N ALA A 195 6.54 -9.95 7.03
CA ALA A 195 6.62 -10.31 5.61
C ALA A 195 6.00 -11.69 5.34
N ALA A 196 6.29 -12.69 6.18
CA ALA A 196 5.71 -14.04 6.03
C ALA A 196 4.18 -14.03 6.23
N ALA A 197 3.68 -13.33 7.25
CA ALA A 197 2.24 -13.21 7.49
C ALA A 197 1.51 -12.51 6.33
N LEU A 198 2.13 -11.46 5.78
CA LEU A 198 1.59 -10.75 4.61
C LEU A 198 1.66 -11.61 3.34
N GLY A 199 2.75 -12.35 3.12
CA GLY A 199 2.89 -13.27 2.00
C GLY A 199 1.83 -14.37 2.03
N ILE A 200 1.60 -14.97 3.20
CA ILE A 200 0.50 -15.92 3.39
C ILE A 200 -0.82 -15.24 3.05
N LEU A 201 -1.14 -14.08 3.65
CA LEU A 201 -2.39 -13.35 3.38
C LEU A 201 -2.60 -13.08 1.88
N VAL A 202 -1.57 -12.61 1.19
CA VAL A 202 -1.63 -12.24 -0.23
C VAL A 202 -1.73 -13.47 -1.13
N SER A 203 -1.15 -14.61 -0.77
CA SER A 203 -1.26 -15.86 -1.56
C SER A 203 -2.70 -16.29 -1.88
N GLY A 204 -3.67 -15.83 -1.08
CA GLY A 204 -5.10 -16.05 -1.34
C GLY A 204 -5.55 -15.49 -2.69
N SER A 205 -4.99 -14.35 -3.13
CA SER A 205 -5.31 -13.78 -4.44
C SER A 205 -4.89 -14.69 -5.59
N SER A 206 -3.76 -15.39 -5.46
CA SER A 206 -3.27 -16.30 -6.50
C SER A 206 -4.20 -17.50 -6.67
N LEU A 207 -4.61 -18.12 -5.56
CA LEU A 207 -5.54 -19.26 -5.62
C LEU A 207 -6.93 -18.85 -6.12
N GLY A 208 -7.44 -17.70 -5.67
CA GLY A 208 -8.68 -17.13 -6.20
C GLY A 208 -8.56 -16.79 -7.69
N GLY A 209 -7.40 -16.31 -8.12
CA GLY A 209 -7.12 -15.97 -9.51
C GLY A 209 -7.04 -17.17 -10.45
N VAL A 210 -6.85 -18.38 -9.92
CA VAL A 210 -7.03 -19.63 -10.68
C VAL A 210 -8.50 -20.05 -10.69
N LEU A 211 -9.17 -20.01 -9.52
CA LEU A 211 -10.54 -20.52 -9.40
C LEU A 211 -11.56 -19.68 -10.17
N PHE A 212 -11.56 -18.36 -10.01
CA PHE A 212 -12.63 -17.51 -10.55
C PHE A 212 -12.68 -17.45 -12.09
N PRO A 213 -11.56 -17.39 -12.84
CA PRO A 213 -11.62 -17.44 -14.30
C PRO A 213 -12.13 -18.78 -14.84
N ILE A 214 -11.75 -19.89 -14.20
CA ILE A 214 -12.26 -21.24 -14.54
C ILE A 214 -13.78 -21.26 -14.30
N LEU A 215 -14.21 -20.81 -13.13
CA LEU A 215 -15.61 -20.77 -12.75
C LEU A 215 -16.42 -19.91 -13.72
N PHE A 216 -15.92 -18.73 -14.09
CA PHE A 216 -16.58 -17.84 -15.05
C PHE A 216 -16.73 -18.50 -16.42
N ASN A 217 -15.66 -19.06 -17.00
CA ASN A 217 -15.70 -19.66 -18.34
C ASN A 217 -16.59 -20.90 -18.42
N HIS A 218 -16.69 -21.70 -17.35
CA HIS A 218 -17.55 -22.88 -17.32
C HIS A 218 -19.02 -22.54 -17.05
N LEU A 219 -19.32 -21.59 -16.16
CA LEU A 219 -20.69 -21.22 -15.82
C LEU A 219 -21.35 -20.33 -16.87
N LEU A 220 -20.58 -19.44 -17.50
CA LEU A 220 -21.11 -18.48 -18.47
C LEU A 220 -21.96 -19.12 -19.57
N PRO A 221 -21.53 -20.20 -20.27
CA PRO A 221 -22.35 -20.85 -21.30
C PRO A 221 -23.55 -21.63 -20.74
N TRP A 222 -23.52 -22.05 -19.48
CA TRP A 222 -24.57 -22.87 -18.86
C TRP A 222 -25.71 -22.04 -18.26
N VAL A 223 -25.38 -20.97 -17.54
CA VAL A 223 -26.35 -20.17 -16.77
C VAL A 223 -26.42 -18.71 -17.19
N GLY A 224 -25.56 -18.29 -18.13
CA GLY A 224 -25.47 -16.91 -18.59
C GLY A 224 -24.73 -15.99 -17.60
N PHE A 225 -24.49 -14.76 -18.05
CA PHE A 225 -23.69 -13.79 -17.29
C PHE A 225 -24.30 -13.39 -15.93
N PRO A 226 -25.62 -13.07 -15.82
CA PRO A 226 -26.21 -12.66 -14.55
C PRO A 226 -26.03 -13.71 -13.44
N TRP A 227 -26.33 -14.98 -13.72
CA TRP A 227 -26.22 -16.04 -12.73
C TRP A 227 -24.78 -16.43 -12.45
N THR A 228 -23.90 -16.40 -13.46
CA THR A 228 -22.46 -16.61 -13.27
C THR A 228 -21.91 -15.61 -12.25
N LEU A 229 -22.20 -14.32 -12.44
CA LEU A 229 -21.71 -13.29 -11.54
C LEU A 229 -22.31 -13.40 -10.13
N ARG A 230 -23.60 -13.76 -10.01
CA ARG A 230 -24.24 -14.00 -8.70
C ARG A 230 -23.59 -15.15 -7.94
N ILE A 231 -23.34 -16.29 -8.60
CA ILE A 231 -22.68 -17.46 -8.00
C ILE A 231 -21.30 -17.07 -7.47
N MET A 232 -20.49 -16.40 -8.30
CA MET A 232 -19.18 -15.89 -7.88
C MET A 232 -19.31 -14.93 -6.70
N THR A 233 -20.31 -14.04 -6.72
CA THR A 233 -20.55 -13.08 -5.64
C THR A 233 -20.99 -13.75 -4.34
N PHE A 234 -21.74 -14.86 -4.38
CA PHE A 234 -22.08 -15.62 -3.17
C PHE A 234 -20.85 -16.30 -2.55
N ILE A 235 -19.92 -16.80 -3.36
CA ILE A 235 -18.64 -17.35 -2.88
C ILE A 235 -17.84 -16.23 -2.21
N ILE A 236 -17.71 -15.08 -2.89
CA ILE A 236 -17.04 -13.89 -2.35
C ILE A 236 -17.69 -13.43 -1.05
N ALA A 237 -19.03 -13.38 -0.99
CA ALA A 237 -19.77 -12.97 0.19
C ALA A 237 -19.49 -13.88 1.39
N THR A 238 -19.39 -15.19 1.16
CA THR A 238 -19.04 -16.17 2.20
C THR A 238 -17.62 -15.91 2.73
N LEU A 239 -16.65 -15.72 1.82
CA LEU A 239 -15.26 -15.45 2.18
C LEU A 239 -15.08 -14.12 2.91
N CYS A 240 -15.71 -13.05 2.43
CA CYS A 240 -15.71 -11.74 3.10
C CYS A 240 -16.49 -11.78 4.42
N GLY A 241 -17.52 -12.62 4.52
CA GLY A 241 -18.22 -12.90 5.77
C GLY A 241 -17.29 -13.48 6.82
N VAL A 242 -16.48 -14.49 6.46
CA VAL A 242 -15.41 -15.02 7.33
C VAL A 242 -14.45 -13.89 7.73
N ALA A 243 -14.01 -13.07 6.78
CA ALA A 243 -13.11 -11.95 7.05
C ALA A 243 -13.70 -10.94 8.06
N CYS A 244 -15.01 -10.64 7.99
CA CYS A 244 -15.69 -9.74 8.92
C CYS A 244 -15.64 -10.22 10.38
N PHE A 245 -15.66 -11.53 10.63
CA PHE A 245 -15.58 -12.08 12.00
C PHE A 245 -14.16 -12.25 12.53
N THR A 246 -13.21 -12.47 11.62
CA THR A 246 -11.84 -12.91 11.94
C THR A 246 -10.83 -11.78 11.93
N VAL A 247 -10.98 -10.78 11.03
CA VAL A 247 -10.05 -9.65 10.91
C VAL A 247 -10.28 -8.65 12.04
N LYS A 248 -9.25 -8.47 12.87
CA LYS A 248 -9.27 -7.57 14.02
C LYS A 248 -7.94 -6.83 14.12
N SER A 249 -8.00 -5.58 14.55
CA SER A 249 -6.84 -4.75 14.85
C SER A 249 -6.57 -4.83 16.33
N ARG A 250 -5.29 -4.89 16.69
CA ARG A 250 -4.88 -4.82 18.08
C ARG A 250 -4.98 -3.41 18.66
N PHE A 251 -4.72 -2.39 17.84
CA PHE A 251 -4.70 -1.02 18.30
C PHE A 251 -6.11 -0.46 18.41
N LYS A 252 -6.41 0.20 19.55
CA LYS A 252 -7.67 0.94 19.70
C LYS A 252 -7.65 2.14 18.74
N PRO A 253 -8.72 2.36 17.97
CA PRO A 253 -8.80 3.53 17.10
C PRO A 253 -8.64 4.82 17.90
N ARG A 254 -7.90 5.78 17.37
CA ARG A 254 -7.72 7.10 17.99
C ARG A 254 -8.39 8.14 17.09
N PRO A 255 -9.65 8.53 17.36
CA PRO A 255 -10.35 9.47 16.51
C PRO A 255 -9.62 10.82 16.48
N ARG A 256 -9.22 11.23 15.28
CA ARG A 256 -8.64 12.54 14.94
C ARG A 256 -9.44 13.14 13.78
N SER A 257 -9.46 14.47 13.68
CA SER A 257 -10.11 15.14 12.55
C SER A 257 -9.37 14.81 11.24
N LEU A 258 -10.09 14.46 10.18
CA LEU A 258 -9.52 14.35 8.84
C LEU A 258 -9.13 15.75 8.33
N ARG A 259 -7.84 16.03 8.17
CA ARG A 259 -7.37 17.28 7.52
C ARG A 259 -6.66 16.94 6.23
N ALA A 260 -6.95 17.70 5.17
CA ALA A 260 -6.25 17.53 3.88
C ALA A 260 -4.72 17.65 4.02
N LYS A 261 -4.26 18.52 4.94
CA LYS A 261 -2.84 18.67 5.30
C LYS A 261 -2.21 17.36 5.75
N ASP A 262 -2.96 16.46 6.39
CA ASP A 262 -2.41 15.22 6.89
C ASP A 262 -2.02 14.26 5.75
N TYR A 263 -2.62 14.38 4.56
CA TYR A 263 -2.26 13.59 3.38
C TYR A 263 -1.02 14.12 2.66
N LEU A 264 -0.80 15.44 2.72
CA LEU A 264 0.31 16.10 2.01
C LEU A 264 1.56 16.24 2.88
N LEU A 265 1.41 16.32 4.20
CA LEU A 265 2.54 16.47 5.13
C LEU A 265 3.59 15.35 5.01
N PRO A 266 3.23 14.06 4.88
CA PRO A 266 4.22 12.99 4.68
C PRO A 266 5.07 13.18 3.42
N LEU A 267 4.54 13.79 2.37
CA LEU A 267 5.29 14.04 1.12
C LEU A 267 6.40 15.08 1.28
N THR A 268 6.38 15.86 2.36
CA THR A 268 7.47 16.80 2.68
C THR A 268 8.68 16.11 3.31
N GLU A 269 8.53 14.87 3.79
CA GLU A 269 9.63 14.08 4.34
C GLU A 269 10.40 13.40 3.18
N PRO A 270 11.70 13.70 2.98
CA PRO A 270 12.46 13.20 1.83
C PRO A 270 12.48 11.67 1.74
N ALA A 271 12.58 10.97 2.87
CA ALA A 271 12.59 9.51 2.92
C ALA A 271 11.26 8.92 2.39
N PHE A 272 10.12 9.50 2.79
CA PHE A 272 8.80 9.10 2.31
C PHE A 272 8.62 9.44 0.82
N LEU A 273 9.04 10.63 0.40
CA LEU A 273 8.95 11.08 -0.99
C LEU A 273 9.75 10.16 -1.94
N TYR A 274 11.03 9.90 -1.63
CA TYR A 274 11.86 9.02 -2.45
C TYR A 274 11.33 7.58 -2.48
N THR A 275 10.85 7.06 -1.35
CA THR A 275 10.22 5.72 -1.32
C THR A 275 8.95 5.68 -2.17
N THR A 276 8.15 6.74 -2.17
CA THR A 276 6.93 6.83 -2.97
C THR A 276 7.24 6.91 -4.46
N ILE A 277 8.21 7.75 -4.86
CA ILE A 277 8.65 7.86 -6.26
C ILE A 277 9.25 6.54 -6.75
N ALA A 278 10.11 5.92 -5.95
CA ALA A 278 10.71 4.62 -6.27
C ALA A 278 9.64 3.53 -6.41
N GLY A 279 8.66 3.47 -5.50
CA GLY A 279 7.55 2.53 -5.58
C GLY A 279 6.66 2.75 -6.80
N PHE A 280 6.40 4.00 -7.18
CA PHE A 280 5.68 4.34 -8.40
C PHE A 280 6.41 3.87 -9.65
N LEU A 281 7.70 4.22 -9.79
CA LEU A 281 8.53 3.80 -10.92
C LEU A 281 8.70 2.28 -10.99
N PHE A 282 8.85 1.62 -9.84
CA PHE A 282 8.91 0.18 -9.73
C PHE A 282 7.63 -0.47 -10.24
N LEU A 283 6.45 -0.07 -9.74
CA LEU A 283 5.17 -0.62 -10.18
C LEU A 283 4.93 -0.34 -11.67
N TRP A 284 5.29 0.85 -12.16
CA TRP A 284 5.16 1.20 -13.58
C TRP A 284 6.03 0.30 -14.47
N GLY A 285 7.28 0.03 -14.07
CA GLY A 285 8.17 -0.87 -14.79
C GLY A 285 7.81 -2.36 -14.64
N MET A 286 7.32 -2.79 -13.48
CA MET A 286 7.06 -4.19 -13.14
C MET A 286 6.00 -4.84 -14.04
N PHE A 287 4.97 -4.10 -14.45
CA PHE A 287 3.89 -4.65 -15.29
C PHE A 287 4.28 -4.78 -16.77
N LEU A 288 5.35 -4.12 -17.25
CA LEU A 288 5.77 -4.21 -18.65
C LEU A 288 6.20 -5.64 -19.01
N PRO A 289 7.17 -6.28 -18.33
CA PRO A 289 7.55 -7.66 -18.65
C PRO A 289 6.37 -8.64 -18.55
N MET A 290 5.51 -8.50 -17.52
CA MET A 290 4.37 -9.40 -17.34
C MET A 290 3.36 -9.34 -18.49
N ASN A 291 3.07 -8.14 -19.00
CA ASN A 291 2.10 -7.97 -20.08
C ASN A 291 2.66 -8.36 -21.46
N TYR A 292 3.97 -8.21 -21.67
CA TYR A 292 4.59 -8.45 -22.98
C TYR A 292 5.25 -9.82 -23.12
N ILE A 293 5.42 -10.60 -22.03
CA ILE A 293 6.07 -11.91 -22.07
C ILE A 293 5.39 -12.89 -23.04
N THR A 294 4.06 -12.88 -23.13
CA THR A 294 3.33 -13.78 -24.03
C THR A 294 3.48 -13.38 -25.50
N LEU A 295 3.51 -12.08 -25.78
CA LEU A 295 3.72 -11.53 -27.13
C LEU A 295 5.16 -11.81 -27.59
N GLN A 296 6.15 -11.53 -26.74
CA GLN A 296 7.56 -11.78 -27.04
C GLN A 296 7.84 -13.28 -27.18
N ALA A 297 7.25 -14.14 -26.34
CA ALA A 297 7.39 -15.58 -26.47
C ALA A 297 6.86 -16.08 -27.82
N GLN A 298 5.72 -15.56 -28.27
CA GLN A 298 5.15 -15.92 -29.58
C GLN A 298 6.01 -15.40 -30.74
N GLU A 299 6.57 -14.19 -30.65
CA GLU A 299 7.49 -13.64 -31.67
C GLU A 299 8.78 -14.46 -31.80
N VAL A 300 9.28 -15.04 -30.69
CA VAL A 300 10.47 -15.90 -30.66
C VAL A 300 10.15 -17.36 -31.02
N GLY A 301 8.89 -17.68 -31.34
CA GLY A 301 8.46 -18.99 -31.85
C GLY A 301 8.03 -20.00 -30.78
N VAL A 302 7.75 -19.56 -29.55
CA VAL A 302 7.15 -20.42 -28.51
C VAL A 302 5.72 -20.79 -28.90
N SER A 303 5.33 -22.05 -28.67
CA SER A 303 3.99 -22.51 -29.05
C SER A 303 2.89 -21.69 -28.36
N PRO A 304 1.79 -21.35 -29.06
CA PRO A 304 0.72 -20.53 -28.50
C PRO A 304 0.10 -21.12 -27.22
N GLN A 305 0.06 -22.46 -27.11
CA GLN A 305 -0.42 -23.12 -25.90
C GLN A 305 0.53 -22.88 -24.71
N LEU A 306 1.84 -22.99 -24.91
CA LEU A 306 2.83 -22.79 -23.83
C LEU A 306 2.92 -21.31 -23.44
N ALA A 307 2.86 -20.40 -24.41
CA ALA A 307 2.88 -18.96 -24.16
C ALA A 307 1.72 -18.50 -23.25
N GLN A 308 0.53 -19.08 -23.39
CA GLN A 308 -0.62 -18.79 -22.52
C GLN A 308 -0.42 -19.25 -21.07
N TYR A 309 0.35 -20.32 -20.84
CA TYR A 309 0.67 -20.80 -19.50
C TYR A 309 1.77 -20.01 -18.79
N LEU A 310 2.57 -19.20 -19.49
CA LEU A 310 3.65 -18.40 -18.87
C LEU A 310 3.13 -17.45 -17.79
N LEU A 311 1.97 -16.84 -18.00
CA LEU A 311 1.34 -15.97 -17.00
C LEU A 311 0.89 -16.75 -15.77
N ALA A 312 0.36 -17.95 -15.97
CA ALA A 312 -0.03 -18.84 -14.87
C ALA A 312 1.19 -19.36 -14.09
N ILE A 313 2.29 -19.69 -14.78
CA ILE A 313 3.56 -20.08 -14.16
C ILE A 313 4.14 -18.92 -13.34
N LEU A 314 4.14 -17.70 -13.88
CA LEU A 314 4.61 -16.51 -13.20
C LEU A 314 3.78 -16.23 -11.93
N ASN A 315 2.46 -16.34 -12.02
CA ASN A 315 1.56 -16.16 -10.88
C ASN A 315 1.66 -17.29 -9.84
N GLY A 316 2.05 -18.51 -10.26
CA GLY A 316 2.27 -19.63 -9.36
C GLY A 316 3.65 -19.62 -8.68
N ALA A 317 4.64 -18.96 -9.28
CA ALA A 317 5.98 -18.77 -8.72
C ALA A 317 6.09 -17.55 -7.80
N GLY A 318 5.16 -16.58 -7.93
CA GLY A 318 5.11 -15.32 -7.18
C GLY A 318 4.47 -15.42 -5.79
#